data_AF-A0A2N5RNH4-F1
#
_entry.id   AF-A0A2N5RNH4-F1
#
_cell.length_a   1.000
_cell.length_b   1.000
_cell.length_c   1.000
_cell.angle_alpha   90.00
_cell.angle_beta   90.00
_cell.angle_gamma   90.00
#
_symmetry.space_group_name_H-M   'P 1'
#
loop_
_entity.id
_entity.type
_entity.pdbx_description
1 polymer ?
#
loop_
_entity_poly.entity_id
_entity_poly.type
_entity_poly.pdbx_seq_one_letter_code
_entity_poly.pdbx_strand_id
1 'polypeptide(L)'
;MRKFLVIVLILSALIGISQQFKDVPVNHWAYEAVTEMAKLGVLTGLPDGTFQGNSYLTRYQAAVAFYRLYNILKQPSANISGLINKVSTLEDLVSTALMKVQNLSDNFGGVTSDLETLKNDVANLKSTLVDLKNLRMEVMSQVQSQSDSIKELDSKVGEALSRIAALEAKFAEDYVKKDYVDSRISQVMSKLNDLEQKTLAVEKKSTDLEELVVNTTTSLKAYVEDTLKSYTKTLDQKLSEVSATLDKNNTILSGEIGNLKVLVSKFQSDLESLQKTAKALDARVSVLEGQVTTINSRMENLEKRVAQVESTAEKVTSLERNIGAITARVTKIEEEVQNLSQSNTELSQKVGDVVSSKPWMEDVNSVSATLSKKISDVQTMALAGVAIGILGVIIGFVMSGSTSGGG
;
A
#
# COMPACT_ATOMS: atom_id res chain seq x y z
N MET A 1 28.37 -145.86 -116.25
CA MET A 1 28.67 -146.98 -117.18
C MET A 1 29.92 -146.76 -118.05
N ARG A 2 30.27 -145.55 -118.52
CA ARG A 2 31.52 -145.32 -119.28
C ARG A 2 32.83 -145.48 -118.48
N LYS A 3 32.79 -145.29 -117.15
CA LYS A 3 33.93 -145.56 -116.26
C LYS A 3 34.22 -147.06 -116.07
N PHE A 4 33.26 -147.93 -116.39
CA PHE A 4 33.43 -149.40 -116.26
C PHE A 4 33.88 -150.05 -117.57
N LEU A 5 33.55 -149.44 -118.72
CA LEU A 5 33.88 -149.98 -120.04
C LEU A 5 35.32 -149.63 -120.47
N VAL A 6 35.88 -148.49 -120.07
CA VAL A 6 37.30 -148.15 -120.34
C VAL A 6 38.26 -148.97 -119.47
N ILE A 7 37.83 -149.35 -118.26
CA ILE A 7 38.59 -150.25 -117.37
C ILE A 7 38.56 -151.70 -117.87
N VAL A 8 37.62 -152.05 -118.76
CA VAL A 8 37.45 -153.40 -119.33
C VAL A 8 37.99 -153.52 -120.77
N LEU A 9 38.27 -152.41 -121.48
CA LEU A 9 38.68 -152.43 -122.91
C LEU A 9 40.19 -152.26 -123.18
N ILE A 10 41.04 -151.95 -122.19
CA ILE A 10 42.52 -152.10 -122.30
C ILE A 10 43.15 -152.76 -121.04
N LEU A 11 42.30 -153.35 -120.19
CA LEU A 11 42.68 -154.58 -119.48
C LEU A 11 42.90 -155.76 -120.48
N SER A 12 42.70 -155.51 -121.78
CA SER A 12 42.95 -156.38 -122.94
C SER A 12 44.15 -155.97 -123.83
N ALA A 13 45.02 -155.03 -123.41
CA ALA A 13 46.39 -154.93 -123.95
C ALA A 13 47.47 -155.18 -122.88
N LEU A 14 47.10 -155.91 -121.83
CA LEU A 14 48.01 -156.66 -120.96
C LEU A 14 48.44 -157.96 -121.66
N ILE A 15 49.09 -157.84 -122.81
CA ILE A 15 50.12 -158.81 -123.22
C ILE A 15 51.29 -157.99 -123.78
N GLY A 16 51.67 -156.93 -123.07
CA GLY A 16 53.04 -156.46 -123.10
C GLY A 16 53.86 -157.49 -122.34
N ILE A 17 54.15 -158.62 -122.98
CA ILE A 17 55.16 -159.57 -122.50
C ILE A 17 56.39 -158.69 -122.29
N SER A 18 56.73 -158.40 -121.02
CA SER A 18 58.10 -158.06 -120.68
C SER A 18 58.89 -159.16 -121.37
N GLN A 19 59.59 -158.80 -122.46
CA GLN A 19 60.21 -159.74 -123.35
C GLN A 19 61.45 -160.25 -122.64
N GLN A 20 61.20 -161.00 -121.57
CA GLN A 20 62.16 -161.79 -120.87
C GLN A 20 62.56 -162.84 -121.89
N PHE A 21 63.77 -162.66 -122.40
CA PHE A 21 64.30 -163.59 -123.36
C PHE A 21 64.45 -164.92 -122.66
N LYS A 22 63.87 -165.98 -123.24
CA LYS A 22 63.82 -167.31 -122.63
C LYS A 22 65.20 -167.83 -122.25
N ASP A 23 66.23 -167.41 -122.97
CA ASP A 23 67.64 -167.77 -122.83
C ASP A 23 68.47 -166.75 -122.04
N VAL A 24 67.86 -165.71 -121.47
CA VAL A 24 68.52 -164.76 -120.56
C VAL A 24 67.76 -164.74 -119.22
N PRO A 25 67.98 -165.74 -118.34
CA PRO A 25 67.33 -165.78 -117.03
C PRO A 25 67.83 -164.64 -116.12
N VAL A 26 67.08 -164.34 -115.06
CA VAL A 26 67.32 -163.21 -114.14
C VAL A 26 68.72 -163.23 -113.51
N ASN A 27 69.29 -164.42 -113.30
CA ASN A 27 70.62 -164.63 -112.74
C ASN A 27 71.75 -164.64 -113.80
N HIS A 28 71.44 -164.42 -115.08
CA HIS A 28 72.43 -164.33 -116.14
C HIS A 28 73.17 -162.98 -116.05
N TRP A 29 74.50 -162.97 -116.21
CA TRP A 29 75.31 -161.75 -116.09
C TRP A 29 74.85 -160.62 -117.02
N ALA A 30 74.34 -160.96 -118.19
CA ALA A 30 73.84 -160.00 -119.18
C ALA A 30 72.38 -159.57 -118.96
N TYR A 31 71.68 -160.13 -117.97
CA TYR A 31 70.24 -159.93 -117.78
C TYR A 31 69.86 -158.46 -117.63
N GLU A 32 70.54 -157.75 -116.73
CA GLU A 32 70.24 -156.34 -116.47
C GLU A 32 70.52 -155.47 -117.70
N ALA A 33 71.71 -155.62 -118.29
CA ALA A 33 72.11 -154.86 -119.48
C ALA A 33 71.19 -155.12 -120.69
N VAL A 34 70.83 -156.37 -120.96
CA VAL A 34 69.93 -156.74 -122.07
C VAL A 34 68.51 -156.25 -121.80
N THR A 35 68.02 -156.39 -120.57
CA THR A 35 66.67 -155.94 -120.19
C THR A 35 66.54 -154.42 -120.29
N GLU A 36 67.54 -153.67 -119.83
CA GLU A 36 67.53 -152.22 -119.89
C GLU A 36 67.64 -151.71 -121.34
N MET A 37 68.56 -152.28 -122.12
CA MET A 37 68.68 -151.96 -123.54
C MET A 37 67.44 -152.36 -124.35
N ALA A 38 66.75 -153.45 -123.98
CA ALA A 38 65.49 -153.85 -124.59
C ALA A 38 64.32 -152.93 -124.19
N LYS A 39 64.25 -152.48 -122.92
CA LYS A 39 63.28 -151.48 -122.46
C LYS A 39 63.44 -150.15 -123.19
N LEU A 40 64.68 -149.76 -123.45
CA LEU A 40 65.02 -148.59 -124.25
C LEU A 40 64.77 -148.82 -125.76
N GLY A 41 64.39 -150.03 -126.17
CA GLY A 41 64.16 -150.40 -127.56
C GLY A 41 65.44 -150.52 -128.40
N VAL A 42 66.62 -150.38 -127.78
CA VAL A 42 67.93 -150.44 -128.44
C VAL A 42 68.19 -151.84 -128.99
N LEU A 43 67.94 -152.86 -128.18
CA LEU A 43 68.07 -154.27 -128.57
C LEU A 43 66.69 -154.92 -128.66
N THR A 44 66.53 -155.83 -129.62
CA THR A 44 65.31 -156.63 -129.80
C THR A 44 65.70 -158.08 -129.99
N GLY A 45 65.08 -158.99 -129.24
CA GLY A 45 65.29 -160.43 -129.45
C GLY A 45 64.58 -160.95 -130.69
N LEU A 46 64.67 -162.25 -130.86
CA LEU A 46 64.11 -162.99 -131.98
C LEU A 46 62.62 -163.30 -131.78
N PRO A 47 61.89 -163.61 -132.88
CA PRO A 47 60.46 -163.93 -132.82
C PRO A 47 60.11 -165.14 -131.94
N ASP A 48 61.07 -166.05 -131.70
CA ASP A 48 60.92 -167.22 -130.83
C ASP A 48 60.97 -166.88 -129.32
N GLY A 49 61.25 -165.62 -129.00
CA GLY A 49 61.40 -165.10 -127.65
C GLY A 49 62.78 -165.31 -127.05
N THR A 50 63.80 -165.63 -127.85
CA THR A 50 65.21 -165.72 -127.41
C THR A 50 65.99 -164.45 -127.77
N PHE A 51 67.07 -164.17 -127.06
CA PHE A 51 68.03 -163.10 -127.37
C PHE A 51 69.18 -163.62 -128.24
N GLN A 52 69.55 -164.89 -128.03
CA GLN A 52 70.71 -165.58 -128.57
C GLN A 52 72.03 -164.84 -128.32
N GLY A 53 72.33 -164.55 -127.04
CA GLY A 53 73.53 -163.79 -126.67
C GLY A 53 74.86 -164.42 -127.06
N ASN A 54 74.90 -165.75 -127.29
CA ASN A 54 76.10 -166.47 -127.76
C ASN A 54 76.19 -166.57 -129.29
N SER A 55 75.19 -166.10 -130.03
CA SER A 55 75.20 -166.08 -131.50
C SER A 55 75.99 -164.88 -132.03
N TYR A 56 76.58 -165.03 -133.21
CA TYR A 56 77.24 -163.91 -133.89
C TYR A 56 76.22 -162.82 -134.25
N LEU A 57 76.47 -161.60 -133.80
CA LEU A 57 75.68 -160.44 -134.18
C LEU A 57 76.01 -160.03 -135.63
N THR A 58 74.99 -159.90 -136.48
CA THR A 58 75.22 -159.37 -137.82
C THR A 58 75.56 -157.87 -137.76
N ARG A 59 76.37 -157.39 -138.71
CA ARG A 59 76.69 -155.95 -138.82
C ARG A 59 75.43 -155.08 -138.93
N TYR A 60 74.36 -155.60 -139.54
CA TYR A 60 73.06 -154.92 -139.63
C TYR A 60 72.40 -154.74 -138.26
N GLN A 61 72.36 -155.80 -137.44
CA GLN A 61 71.78 -155.73 -136.10
C GLN A 61 72.58 -154.78 -135.20
N ALA A 62 73.91 -154.81 -135.27
CA ALA A 62 74.78 -153.88 -134.55
C ALA A 62 74.51 -152.42 -134.94
N ALA A 63 74.40 -152.13 -136.25
CA ALA A 63 74.15 -150.78 -136.74
C ALA A 63 72.78 -150.24 -136.28
N VAL A 64 71.73 -151.06 -136.30
CA VAL A 64 70.41 -150.67 -135.80
C VAL A 64 70.46 -150.38 -134.30
N ALA A 65 71.11 -151.24 -133.52
CA ALA A 65 71.27 -151.02 -132.08
C ALA A 65 72.01 -149.71 -131.79
N PHE A 66 73.15 -149.46 -132.46
CA PHE A 66 73.89 -148.21 -132.28
C PHE A 66 73.11 -146.98 -132.75
N TYR A 67 72.34 -147.07 -133.84
CA TYR A 67 71.50 -145.95 -134.29
C TYR A 67 70.40 -145.62 -133.28
N ARG A 68 69.75 -146.64 -132.71
CA ARG A 68 68.74 -146.44 -131.66
C ARG A 68 69.35 -145.87 -130.38
N LEU A 69 70.51 -146.41 -129.96
CA LEU A 69 71.23 -145.89 -128.81
C LEU A 69 71.64 -144.42 -129.03
N TYR A 70 72.18 -144.09 -130.21
CA TYR A 70 72.55 -142.71 -130.56
C TYR A 70 71.35 -141.76 -130.51
N ASN A 71 70.19 -142.16 -131.02
CA ASN A 71 68.99 -141.30 -130.96
C ASN A 71 68.49 -141.04 -129.54
N ILE A 72 68.67 -142.00 -128.62
CA ILE A 72 68.36 -141.83 -127.20
C ILE A 72 69.37 -140.89 -126.54
N LEU A 73 70.67 -141.10 -126.81
CA LEU A 73 71.75 -140.27 -126.26
C LEU A 73 71.77 -138.84 -126.82
N LYS A 74 71.24 -138.61 -128.03
CA LYS A 74 71.20 -137.30 -128.69
C LYS A 74 70.09 -136.39 -128.17
N GLN A 75 69.10 -136.90 -127.43
CA GLN A 75 68.03 -136.07 -126.90
C GLN A 75 68.55 -135.17 -125.76
N PRO A 76 68.62 -133.84 -125.94
CA PRO A 76 68.90 -132.93 -124.82
C PRO A 76 67.65 -132.84 -123.93
N SER A 77 67.86 -132.92 -122.62
CA SER A 77 66.88 -132.81 -121.53
C SER A 77 65.76 -131.78 -121.76
N ALA A 78 64.53 -132.25 -121.96
CA ALA A 78 63.37 -131.46 -122.36
C ALA A 78 62.68 -130.61 -121.25
N ASN A 79 63.37 -130.09 -120.22
CA ASN A 79 62.67 -129.31 -119.17
C ASN A 79 63.45 -128.18 -118.44
N ILE A 80 64.55 -127.68 -119.01
CA ILE A 80 65.30 -126.56 -118.41
C ILE A 80 64.50 -125.24 -118.45
N SER A 81 63.78 -124.97 -119.54
CA SER A 81 62.98 -123.74 -119.70
C SER A 81 61.81 -123.64 -118.70
N GLY A 82 61.20 -124.77 -118.33
CA GLY A 82 60.12 -124.80 -117.33
C GLY A 82 60.61 -124.44 -115.92
N LEU A 83 61.85 -124.82 -115.57
CA LEU A 83 62.49 -124.42 -114.32
C LEU A 83 62.84 -122.93 -114.32
N ILE A 84 63.39 -122.40 -115.42
CA ILE A 84 63.72 -120.97 -115.55
C ILE A 84 62.47 -120.10 -115.33
N ASN A 85 61.33 -120.47 -115.92
CA ASN A 85 60.08 -119.73 -115.72
C ASN A 85 59.61 -119.77 -114.25
N LYS A 86 59.72 -120.92 -113.58
CA LYS A 86 59.36 -121.02 -112.14
C LYS A 86 60.27 -120.18 -111.26
N VAL A 87 61.57 -120.15 -111.54
CA VAL A 87 62.54 -119.30 -110.82
C VAL A 87 62.20 -117.83 -111.03
N SER A 88 61.92 -117.40 -112.26
CA SER A 88 61.49 -116.03 -112.54
C SER A 88 60.19 -115.65 -111.80
N THR A 89 59.17 -116.52 -111.81
CA THR A 89 57.95 -116.25 -111.03
C THR A 89 58.21 -116.18 -109.52
N LEU A 90 59.19 -116.94 -109.01
CA LEU A 90 59.56 -116.90 -107.60
C LEU A 90 60.30 -115.60 -107.27
N GLU A 91 61.16 -115.10 -108.15
CA GLU A 91 61.83 -113.80 -108.00
C GLU A 91 60.81 -112.65 -107.92
N ASP A 92 59.77 -112.67 -108.75
CA ASP A 92 58.67 -111.69 -108.70
C ASP A 92 57.88 -111.77 -107.39
N LEU A 93 57.56 -112.98 -106.94
CA LEU A 93 56.86 -113.20 -105.66
C LEU A 93 57.72 -112.77 -104.47
N VAL A 94 59.02 -113.07 -104.48
CA VAL A 94 59.98 -112.65 -103.46
C VAL A 94 60.10 -111.12 -103.44
N SER A 95 60.21 -110.48 -104.60
CA SER A 95 60.24 -109.03 -104.72
C SER A 95 58.95 -108.39 -104.19
N THR A 96 57.80 -108.98 -104.51
CA THR A 96 56.50 -108.56 -103.99
C THR A 96 56.40 -108.72 -102.47
N ALA A 97 56.90 -109.83 -101.94
CA ALA A 97 56.93 -110.10 -100.50
C ALA A 97 57.83 -109.10 -99.76
N LEU A 98 59.02 -108.81 -100.29
CA LEU A 98 59.94 -107.81 -99.74
C LEU A 98 59.29 -106.42 -99.71
N MET A 99 58.62 -106.00 -100.80
CA MET A 99 57.89 -104.73 -100.83
C MET A 99 56.78 -104.68 -99.77
N LYS A 100 56.00 -105.76 -99.58
CA LYS A 100 54.97 -105.81 -98.54
C LYS A 100 55.56 -105.76 -97.13
N VAL A 101 56.67 -106.46 -96.90
CA VAL A 101 57.39 -106.45 -95.61
C VAL A 101 57.93 -105.06 -95.32
N GLN A 102 58.50 -104.38 -96.32
CA GLN A 102 58.97 -103.00 -96.18
C GLN A 102 57.82 -102.04 -95.86
N ASN A 103 56.72 -102.10 -96.62
CA ASN A 103 55.52 -101.29 -96.34
C ASN A 103 54.97 -101.54 -94.93
N LEU A 104 54.97 -102.79 -94.47
CA LEU A 104 54.58 -103.11 -93.09
C LEU A 104 55.55 -102.51 -92.08
N SER A 105 56.86 -102.60 -92.30
CA SER A 105 57.88 -101.98 -91.45
C SER A 105 57.70 -100.47 -91.34
N ASP A 106 57.42 -99.80 -92.46
CA ASP A 106 57.17 -98.35 -92.50
C ASP A 106 55.89 -98.00 -91.73
N ASN A 107 54.82 -98.77 -91.92
CA ASN A 107 53.58 -98.62 -91.16
C ASN A 107 53.78 -98.86 -89.65
N PHE A 108 54.56 -99.87 -89.26
CA PHE A 108 54.92 -100.12 -87.86
C PHE A 108 55.75 -98.98 -87.27
N GLY A 109 56.66 -98.39 -88.05
CA GLY A 109 57.38 -97.17 -87.68
C GLY A 109 56.41 -96.01 -87.41
N GLY A 110 55.44 -95.80 -88.29
CA GLY A 110 54.38 -94.80 -88.12
C GLY A 110 53.56 -95.02 -86.84
N VAL A 111 53.04 -96.23 -86.62
CA VAL A 111 52.28 -96.59 -85.40
C VAL A 111 53.11 -96.38 -84.13
N THR A 112 54.41 -96.67 -84.17
CA THR A 112 55.31 -96.44 -83.03
C THR A 112 55.45 -94.95 -82.73
N SER A 113 55.57 -94.12 -83.76
CA SER A 113 55.61 -92.65 -83.63
C SER A 113 54.30 -92.09 -83.06
N ASP A 114 53.15 -92.57 -83.52
CA ASP A 114 51.83 -92.18 -83.02
C ASP A 114 51.66 -92.58 -81.55
N LEU A 115 52.16 -93.75 -81.15
CA LEU A 115 52.10 -94.23 -79.77
C LEU A 115 52.92 -93.35 -78.81
N GLU A 116 54.13 -92.95 -79.21
CA GLU A 116 54.95 -92.02 -78.39
C GLU A 116 54.30 -90.63 -78.32
N THR A 117 53.68 -90.16 -79.41
CA THR A 117 52.90 -88.92 -79.40
C THR A 117 51.72 -89.01 -78.43
N LEU A 118 50.93 -90.09 -78.51
CA LEU A 118 49.77 -90.31 -77.64
C LEU A 118 50.18 -90.42 -76.16
N LYS A 119 51.32 -91.05 -75.87
CA LYS A 119 51.87 -91.15 -74.51
C LYS A 119 52.25 -89.78 -73.95
N ASN A 120 52.84 -88.92 -74.79
CA ASN A 120 53.14 -87.53 -74.41
C ASN A 120 51.86 -86.72 -74.19
N ASP A 121 50.86 -86.86 -75.05
CA ASP A 121 49.55 -86.21 -74.87
C ASP A 121 48.87 -86.66 -73.57
N VAL A 122 48.91 -87.95 -73.25
CA VAL A 122 48.38 -88.49 -71.98
C VAL A 122 49.15 -87.92 -70.77
N ALA A 123 50.46 -87.74 -70.87
CA ALA A 123 51.25 -87.12 -69.80
C ALA A 123 50.86 -85.64 -69.61
N ASN A 124 50.69 -84.90 -70.70
CA ASN A 124 50.25 -83.50 -70.69
C ASN A 124 48.85 -83.38 -70.09
N LEU A 125 47.89 -84.22 -70.52
CA LEU A 125 46.53 -84.25 -69.98
C LEU A 125 46.50 -84.54 -68.47
N LYS A 126 47.38 -85.44 -67.99
CA LYS A 126 47.53 -85.69 -66.54
C LYS A 126 48.02 -84.46 -65.80
N SER A 127 48.98 -83.72 -66.36
CA SER A 127 49.45 -82.45 -65.78
C SER A 127 48.33 -81.42 -65.72
N THR A 128 47.62 -81.20 -66.83
CA THR A 128 46.48 -80.28 -66.89
C THR A 128 45.38 -80.66 -65.89
N LEU A 129 45.12 -81.96 -65.69
CA LEU A 129 44.16 -82.42 -64.69
C LEU A 129 44.58 -82.07 -63.25
N VAL A 130 45.87 -82.12 -62.94
CA VAL A 130 46.40 -81.70 -61.64
C VAL A 130 46.24 -80.19 -61.47
N ASP A 131 46.58 -79.39 -62.49
CA ASP A 131 46.42 -77.94 -62.46
C ASP A 131 44.96 -77.53 -62.28
N LEU A 132 44.04 -78.18 -63.00
CA LEU A 132 42.59 -77.96 -62.85
C LEU A 132 42.08 -78.33 -61.46
N LYS A 133 42.60 -79.38 -60.83
CA LYS A 133 42.25 -79.74 -59.44
C LYS A 133 42.73 -78.67 -58.46
N ASN A 134 43.94 -78.16 -58.63
CA ASN A 134 44.48 -77.10 -57.80
C ASN A 134 43.68 -75.80 -57.98
N LEU A 135 43.37 -75.42 -59.22
CA LEU A 135 42.53 -74.26 -59.51
C LEU A 135 41.13 -74.42 -58.91
N ARG A 136 40.53 -75.61 -58.99
CA ARG A 136 39.24 -75.89 -58.34
C ARG A 136 39.32 -75.70 -56.83
N MET A 137 40.38 -76.19 -56.18
CA MET A 137 40.57 -76.02 -54.74
C MET A 137 40.69 -74.55 -54.35
N GLU A 138 41.47 -73.78 -55.12
CA GLU A 138 41.64 -72.34 -54.93
C GLU A 138 40.30 -71.59 -55.08
N VAL A 139 39.55 -71.85 -56.16
CA VAL A 139 38.23 -71.25 -56.39
C VAL A 139 37.25 -71.61 -55.26
N MET A 140 37.24 -72.85 -54.78
CA MET A 140 36.38 -73.25 -53.66
C MET A 140 36.74 -72.53 -52.36
N SER A 141 38.03 -72.32 -52.10
CA SER A 141 38.50 -71.53 -50.95
C SER A 141 38.04 -70.07 -51.04
N GLN A 142 38.19 -69.45 -52.20
CA GLN A 142 37.74 -68.08 -52.44
C GLN A 142 36.22 -67.94 -52.30
N VAL A 143 35.44 -68.88 -52.84
CA VAL A 143 33.98 -68.92 -52.69
C VAL A 143 33.58 -69.02 -51.22
N GLN A 144 34.28 -69.86 -50.44
CA GLN A 144 34.01 -70.01 -49.01
C GLN A 144 34.32 -68.72 -48.25
N SER A 145 35.47 -68.10 -48.51
CA SER A 145 35.85 -66.82 -47.91
C SER A 145 34.85 -65.70 -48.23
N GLN A 146 34.37 -65.64 -49.48
CA GLN A 146 33.33 -64.69 -49.88
C GLN A 146 31.99 -64.99 -49.21
N SER A 147 31.59 -66.25 -49.07
CA SER A 147 30.38 -66.64 -48.35
C SER A 147 30.42 -66.17 -46.89
N ASP A 148 31.55 -66.31 -46.22
CA ASP A 148 31.69 -65.88 -44.83
C ASP A 148 31.71 -64.36 -44.70
N SER A 149 32.35 -63.65 -45.64
CA SER A 149 32.28 -62.18 -45.73
C SER A 149 30.86 -61.66 -45.93
N ILE A 150 30.05 -62.35 -46.75
CA ILE A 150 28.64 -62.02 -46.97
C ILE A 150 27.82 -62.19 -45.69
N LYS A 151 28.03 -63.28 -44.93
CA LYS A 151 27.35 -63.49 -43.64
C LYS A 151 27.71 -62.40 -42.63
N GLU A 152 28.97 -61.98 -42.58
CA GLU A 152 29.38 -60.88 -41.71
C GLU A 152 28.71 -59.56 -42.11
N LEU A 153 28.62 -59.28 -43.42
CA LEU A 153 27.94 -58.10 -43.94
C LEU A 153 26.45 -58.11 -43.59
N ASP A 154 25.79 -59.25 -43.72
CA ASP A 154 24.37 -59.44 -43.37
C ASP A 154 24.12 -59.15 -41.88
N SER A 155 24.99 -59.66 -41.00
CA SER A 155 24.94 -59.35 -39.56
C SER A 155 25.09 -57.84 -39.30
N LYS A 156 26.06 -57.18 -39.94
CA LYS A 156 26.26 -55.72 -39.81
C LYS A 156 25.06 -54.92 -40.32
N VAL A 157 24.43 -55.37 -41.40
CA VAL A 157 23.19 -54.75 -41.91
C VAL A 157 22.06 -54.91 -40.90
N GLY A 158 21.88 -56.09 -40.30
CA GLY A 158 20.88 -56.31 -39.25
C GLY A 158 21.09 -55.42 -38.02
N GLU A 159 22.34 -55.26 -37.58
CA GLU A 159 22.69 -54.32 -36.50
C GLU A 159 22.39 -52.86 -36.87
N ALA A 160 22.72 -52.46 -38.10
CA ALA A 160 22.44 -51.11 -38.59
C ALA A 160 20.94 -50.81 -38.64
N LEU A 161 20.13 -51.76 -39.14
CA LEU A 161 18.66 -51.64 -39.14
C LEU A 161 18.09 -51.52 -37.72
N SER A 162 18.64 -52.28 -36.76
CA SER A 162 18.23 -52.19 -35.36
C SER A 162 18.57 -50.82 -34.75
N ARG A 163 19.74 -50.26 -35.08
CA ARG A 163 20.13 -48.89 -34.67
C ARG A 163 19.22 -47.83 -35.28
N ILE A 164 18.85 -47.98 -36.57
CA ILE A 164 17.92 -47.07 -37.25
C ILE A 164 16.55 -47.09 -36.55
N ALA A 165 15.99 -48.27 -36.29
CA ALA A 165 14.70 -48.39 -35.59
C ALA A 165 14.73 -47.75 -34.19
N ALA A 166 15.83 -47.93 -33.45
CA ALA A 166 16.01 -47.28 -32.14
C ALA A 166 16.10 -45.75 -32.23
N LEU A 167 16.73 -45.22 -33.28
CA LEU A 167 16.78 -43.78 -33.53
C LEU A 167 15.40 -43.24 -33.92
N GLU A 168 14.66 -43.93 -34.78
CA GLU A 168 13.29 -43.56 -35.16
C GLU A 168 12.36 -43.50 -33.93
N ALA A 169 12.47 -44.47 -33.01
CA ALA A 169 11.73 -44.46 -31.76
C ALA A 169 12.11 -43.28 -30.85
N LYS A 170 13.40 -42.95 -30.74
CA LYS A 170 13.87 -41.76 -29.99
C LYS A 170 13.36 -40.47 -30.61
N PHE A 171 13.41 -40.34 -31.94
CA PHE A 171 12.86 -39.16 -32.62
C PHE A 171 11.36 -39.01 -32.34
N ALA A 172 10.59 -40.10 -32.40
CA ALA A 172 9.17 -40.07 -32.05
C ALA A 172 8.92 -39.62 -30.59
N GLU A 173 9.71 -40.09 -29.63
CA GLU A 173 9.65 -39.64 -28.23
C GLU A 173 9.96 -38.15 -28.09
N ASP A 174 10.99 -37.66 -28.79
CA ASP A 174 11.40 -36.25 -28.76
C ASP A 174 10.34 -35.33 -29.40
N TYR A 175 9.62 -35.79 -30.44
CA TYR A 175 8.45 -35.07 -30.98
C TYR A 175 7.34 -34.90 -29.94
N VAL A 176 7.03 -35.95 -29.17
CA VAL A 176 6.03 -35.87 -28.08
C VAL A 176 6.47 -34.89 -26.98
N LYS A 177 7.77 -34.87 -26.64
CA LYS A 177 8.32 -33.87 -25.69
C LYS A 177 8.20 -32.45 -26.22
N LYS A 178 8.46 -32.24 -27.52
CA LYS A 178 8.27 -30.94 -28.19
C LYS A 178 6.82 -30.47 -28.07
N ASP A 179 5.85 -31.32 -28.40
CA ASP A 179 4.42 -30.98 -28.31
C ASP A 179 4.00 -30.61 -26.88
N TYR A 180 4.53 -31.32 -25.88
CA TYR A 180 4.33 -30.97 -24.48
C TYR A 180 4.91 -29.60 -24.12
N VAL A 181 6.12 -29.29 -24.58
CA VAL A 181 6.76 -27.98 -24.38
C VAL A 181 5.95 -26.87 -25.06
N ASP A 182 5.51 -27.07 -26.30
CA ASP A 182 4.70 -26.11 -27.06
C ASP A 182 3.34 -25.86 -26.38
N SER A 183 2.73 -26.88 -25.77
CA SER A 183 1.52 -26.74 -24.95
C SER A 183 1.78 -25.92 -23.68
N ARG A 184 2.89 -26.18 -22.99
CA ARG A 184 3.28 -25.41 -21.78
C ARG A 184 3.58 -23.95 -22.11
N ILE A 185 4.28 -23.69 -23.22
CA ILE A 185 4.52 -22.33 -23.73
C ILE A 185 3.19 -21.62 -24.00
N SER A 186 2.26 -22.28 -24.69
CA SER A 186 0.94 -21.73 -24.99
C SER A 186 0.16 -21.35 -23.71
N GLN A 187 0.22 -22.21 -22.68
CA GLN A 187 -0.41 -21.93 -21.39
C GLN A 187 0.24 -20.73 -20.67
N VAL A 188 1.56 -20.62 -20.72
CA VAL A 188 2.30 -19.50 -20.11
C VAL A 188 1.96 -18.20 -20.81
N MET A 189 1.90 -18.18 -22.15
CA MET A 189 1.51 -17.01 -22.93
C MET A 189 0.09 -16.53 -22.59
N SER A 190 -0.86 -17.46 -22.44
CA SER A 190 -2.23 -17.12 -22.02
C SER A 190 -2.28 -16.48 -20.63
N LYS A 191 -1.53 -17.03 -19.65
CA LYS A 191 -1.42 -16.45 -18.31
C LYS A 191 -0.74 -15.08 -18.31
N LEU A 192 0.28 -14.89 -19.15
CA LEU A 192 0.98 -13.62 -19.29
C LEU A 192 0.02 -12.53 -19.81
N ASN A 193 -0.79 -12.86 -20.82
CA ASN A 193 -1.80 -11.94 -21.35
C ASN A 193 -2.88 -11.58 -20.31
N ASP A 194 -3.34 -12.53 -19.49
CA ASP A 194 -4.29 -12.24 -18.39
C ASP A 194 -3.67 -11.30 -17.34
N LEU A 195 -2.39 -11.52 -17.00
CA LEU A 195 -1.64 -10.64 -16.08
C LEU A 195 -1.45 -9.23 -16.65
N GLU A 196 -1.18 -9.10 -17.95
CA GLU A 196 -1.06 -7.82 -18.63
C GLU A 196 -2.39 -7.03 -18.56
N GLN A 197 -3.52 -7.68 -18.86
CA GLN A 197 -4.84 -7.04 -18.76
C GLN A 197 -5.19 -6.62 -17.32
N LYS A 198 -4.86 -7.46 -16.32
CA LYS A 198 -5.04 -7.10 -14.91
C LYS A 198 -4.18 -5.91 -14.50
N THR A 199 -2.96 -5.82 -15.02
CA THR A 199 -2.04 -4.71 -14.74
C THR A 199 -2.61 -3.40 -15.30
N LEU A 200 -3.08 -3.40 -16.54
CA LEU A 200 -3.75 -2.24 -17.15
C LEU A 200 -4.98 -1.79 -16.36
N ALA A 201 -5.77 -2.75 -15.83
CA ALA A 201 -6.93 -2.43 -15.01
C ALA A 201 -6.56 -1.80 -13.65
N VAL A 202 -5.45 -2.23 -13.04
CA VAL A 202 -4.92 -1.62 -11.80
C VAL A 202 -4.39 -0.23 -12.08
N GLU A 203 -3.65 -0.04 -13.18
CA GLU A 203 -3.12 1.26 -13.59
C GLU A 203 -4.25 2.27 -13.77
N LYS A 204 -5.32 1.90 -14.49
CA LYS A 204 -6.51 2.75 -14.62
C LYS A 204 -7.13 3.12 -13.28
N LYS A 205 -7.32 2.14 -12.37
CA LYS A 205 -7.86 2.41 -11.03
C LYS A 205 -6.96 3.34 -10.21
N SER A 206 -5.64 3.25 -10.39
CA SER A 206 -4.69 4.16 -9.75
C SER A 206 -4.89 5.59 -10.24
N THR A 207 -5.01 5.79 -11.54
CA THR A 207 -5.29 7.11 -12.14
C THR A 207 -6.63 7.68 -11.67
N ASP A 208 -7.70 6.86 -11.69
CA ASP A 208 -9.03 7.27 -11.20
C ASP A 208 -8.97 7.67 -9.71
N LEU A 209 -8.18 6.96 -8.89
CA LEU A 209 -8.01 7.26 -7.47
C LEU A 209 -7.20 8.54 -7.24
N GLU A 210 -6.14 8.77 -8.02
CA GLU A 210 -5.36 10.01 -8.00
C GLU A 210 -6.23 11.22 -8.32
N GLU A 211 -7.08 11.11 -9.36
CA GLU A 211 -8.04 12.16 -9.71
C GLU A 211 -9.05 12.42 -8.57
N LEU A 212 -9.61 11.36 -7.98
CA LEU A 212 -10.53 11.48 -6.84
C LEU A 212 -9.88 12.19 -5.65
N VAL A 213 -8.62 11.87 -5.34
CA VAL A 213 -7.86 12.50 -4.25
C VAL A 213 -7.64 13.99 -4.54
N VAL A 214 -7.25 14.35 -5.76
CA VAL A 214 -7.07 15.76 -6.17
C VAL A 214 -8.38 16.54 -6.07
N ASN A 215 -9.47 15.98 -6.59
CA ASN A 215 -10.79 16.62 -6.56
C ASN A 215 -11.31 16.80 -5.13
N THR A 216 -11.15 15.77 -4.29
CA THR A 216 -11.56 15.82 -2.87
C THR A 216 -10.73 16.84 -2.10
N THR A 217 -9.42 16.87 -2.30
CA THR A 217 -8.52 17.83 -1.65
C THR A 217 -8.87 19.26 -2.04
N THR A 218 -9.12 19.50 -3.32
CA THR A 218 -9.51 20.82 -3.85
C THR A 218 -10.85 21.28 -3.25
N SER A 219 -11.84 20.39 -3.22
CA SER A 219 -13.17 20.69 -2.68
C SER A 219 -13.13 20.97 -1.18
N LEU A 220 -12.36 20.17 -0.41
CA LEU A 220 -12.19 20.36 1.02
C LEU A 220 -11.47 21.68 1.33
N LYS A 221 -10.43 22.01 0.56
CA LYS A 221 -9.73 23.29 0.69
C LYS A 221 -10.68 24.46 0.49
N ALA A 222 -11.46 24.45 -0.60
CA ALA A 222 -12.44 25.50 -0.88
C ALA A 222 -13.47 25.63 0.25
N TYR A 223 -14.02 24.50 0.71
CA TYR A 223 -14.99 24.48 1.82
C TYR A 223 -14.41 25.10 3.10
N VAL A 224 -13.18 24.76 3.47
CA VAL A 224 -12.51 25.31 4.66
C VAL A 224 -12.23 26.80 4.49
N GLU A 225 -11.70 27.22 3.34
CA GLU A 225 -11.40 28.63 3.05
C GLU A 225 -12.67 29.50 3.11
N ASP A 226 -13.77 29.04 2.49
CA ASP A 226 -15.05 29.76 2.49
C ASP A 226 -15.67 29.82 3.89
N THR A 227 -15.61 28.71 4.64
CA THR A 227 -16.13 28.64 6.01
C THR A 227 -15.35 29.59 6.94
N LEU A 228 -14.02 29.55 6.90
CA LEU A 228 -13.18 30.46 7.69
C LEU A 228 -13.44 31.92 7.31
N LYS A 229 -13.55 32.23 6.02
CA LYS A 229 -13.86 33.58 5.55
C LYS A 229 -15.23 34.07 6.04
N SER A 230 -16.23 33.20 6.08
CA SER A 230 -17.54 33.50 6.65
C SER A 230 -17.45 33.81 8.15
N TYR A 231 -16.78 32.96 8.93
CA TYR A 231 -16.60 33.19 10.36
C TYR A 231 -15.82 34.47 10.67
N THR A 232 -14.73 34.75 9.95
CA THR A 232 -13.96 35.99 10.10
C THR A 232 -14.86 37.21 9.83
N LYS A 233 -15.64 37.20 8.76
CA LYS A 233 -16.59 38.28 8.45
C LYS A 233 -17.62 38.50 9.57
N THR A 234 -18.16 37.42 10.14
CA THR A 234 -19.11 37.52 11.26
C THR A 234 -18.45 38.07 12.53
N LEU A 235 -17.22 37.65 12.83
CA LEU A 235 -16.44 38.15 13.96
C LEU A 235 -16.13 39.64 13.79
N ASP A 236 -15.68 40.07 12.61
CA ASP A 236 -15.41 41.47 12.29
C ASP A 236 -16.67 42.33 12.47
N GLN A 237 -17.82 41.84 12.00
CA GLN A 237 -19.10 42.52 12.18
C GLN A 237 -19.45 42.68 13.67
N LYS A 238 -19.37 41.59 14.45
CA LYS A 238 -19.66 41.64 15.90
C LYS A 238 -18.70 42.57 16.64
N LEU A 239 -17.41 42.55 16.28
CA LEU A 239 -16.42 43.43 16.89
C LEU A 239 -16.72 44.91 16.60
N SER A 240 -17.13 45.22 15.36
CA SER A 240 -17.57 46.56 14.96
C SER A 240 -18.80 47.02 15.74
N GLU A 241 -19.81 46.16 15.89
CA GLU A 241 -21.02 46.45 16.67
C GLU A 241 -20.73 46.71 18.15
N VAL A 242 -19.84 45.91 18.76
CA VAL A 242 -19.39 46.11 20.15
C VAL A 242 -18.63 47.41 20.29
N SER A 243 -17.70 47.72 19.37
CA SER A 243 -16.95 48.99 19.38
C SER A 243 -17.90 50.19 19.30
N ALA A 244 -18.86 50.16 18.37
CA ALA A 244 -19.84 51.24 18.22
C ALA A 244 -20.69 51.43 19.48
N THR A 245 -21.08 50.33 20.15
CA THR A 245 -21.81 50.39 21.41
C THR A 245 -20.97 51.00 22.53
N LEU A 246 -19.69 50.62 22.62
CA LEU A 246 -18.76 51.16 23.60
C LEU A 246 -18.56 52.67 23.40
N ASP A 247 -18.36 53.12 22.16
CA ASP A 247 -18.21 54.54 21.81
C ASP A 247 -19.44 55.35 22.18
N LYS A 248 -20.64 54.82 21.89
CA LYS A 248 -21.90 55.43 22.29
C LYS A 248 -22.00 55.57 23.81
N ASN A 249 -21.70 54.52 24.56
CA ASN A 249 -21.74 54.55 26.02
C ASN A 249 -20.73 55.54 26.60
N ASN A 250 -19.50 55.58 26.08
CA ASN A 250 -18.49 56.56 26.50
C ASN A 250 -18.94 58.00 26.23
N THR A 251 -19.61 58.24 25.11
CA THR A 251 -20.18 59.55 24.78
C THR A 251 -21.27 59.95 25.77
N ILE A 252 -22.19 59.04 26.10
CA ILE A 252 -23.26 59.25 27.09
C ILE A 252 -22.66 59.54 28.47
N LEU A 253 -21.75 58.67 28.95
CA LEU A 253 -21.09 58.84 30.24
C LEU A 253 -20.33 60.17 30.32
N SER A 254 -19.64 60.56 29.26
CA SER A 254 -18.97 61.87 29.20
C SER A 254 -19.96 63.02 29.33
N GLY A 255 -21.13 62.92 28.70
CA GLY A 255 -22.22 63.88 28.85
C GLY A 255 -22.80 63.94 30.27
N GLU A 256 -23.06 62.79 30.89
CA GLU A 256 -23.54 62.70 32.28
C GLU A 256 -22.53 63.26 33.28
N ILE A 257 -21.24 62.93 33.13
CA ILE A 257 -20.15 63.50 33.92
C ILE A 257 -20.12 65.02 33.76
N GLY A 258 -20.30 65.52 32.54
CA GLY A 258 -20.43 66.96 32.26
C GLY A 258 -21.59 67.60 33.05
N ASN A 259 -22.78 66.99 33.02
CA ASN A 259 -23.95 67.47 33.75
C ASN A 259 -23.75 67.45 35.27
N LEU A 260 -23.19 66.37 35.81
CA LEU A 260 -22.86 66.26 37.23
C LEU A 260 -21.85 67.33 37.65
N LYS A 261 -20.84 67.62 36.82
CA LYS A 261 -19.87 68.69 37.08
C LYS A 261 -20.55 70.05 37.19
N VAL A 262 -21.54 70.34 36.34
CA VAL A 262 -22.35 71.57 36.41
C VAL A 262 -23.16 71.61 37.71
N LEU A 263 -23.82 70.50 38.07
CA LEU A 263 -24.61 70.42 39.30
C LEU A 263 -23.76 70.61 40.57
N VAL A 264 -22.59 69.96 40.64
CA VAL A 264 -21.62 70.15 41.73
C VAL A 264 -21.18 71.61 41.83
N SER A 265 -20.87 72.24 40.69
CA SER A 265 -20.51 73.68 40.66
C SER A 265 -21.64 74.56 41.20
N LYS A 266 -22.91 74.23 40.89
CA LYS A 266 -24.08 74.92 41.43
C LYS A 266 -24.21 74.73 42.94
N PHE A 267 -24.14 73.49 43.44
CA PHE A 267 -24.20 73.23 44.89
C PHE A 267 -23.08 73.92 45.65
N GLN A 268 -21.89 74.00 45.07
CA GLN A 268 -20.76 74.71 45.66
C GLN A 268 -21.07 76.22 45.79
N SER A 269 -21.65 76.85 44.76
CA SER A 269 -22.14 78.24 44.81
C SER A 269 -23.27 78.45 45.82
N ASP A 270 -24.22 77.52 45.89
CA ASP A 270 -25.33 77.58 46.85
C ASP A 270 -24.81 77.45 48.30
N LEU A 271 -23.84 76.56 48.53
CA LEU A 271 -23.19 76.39 49.83
C LEU A 271 -22.45 77.67 50.27
N GLU A 272 -21.70 78.30 49.37
CA GLU A 272 -21.05 79.59 49.65
C GLU A 272 -22.08 80.67 50.04
N SER A 273 -23.23 80.70 49.37
CA SER A 273 -24.31 81.62 49.68
C SER A 273 -24.93 81.34 51.04
N LEU A 274 -25.17 80.07 51.37
CA LEU A 274 -25.69 79.65 52.68
C LEU A 274 -24.71 79.94 53.82
N GLN A 275 -23.40 79.77 53.59
CA GLN A 275 -22.37 80.14 54.56
C GLN A 275 -22.38 81.65 54.83
N LYS A 276 -22.59 82.48 53.80
CA LYS A 276 -22.74 83.94 53.97
C LYS A 276 -23.99 84.29 54.79
N THR A 277 -25.13 83.65 54.52
CA THR A 277 -26.36 83.91 55.29
C THR A 277 -26.24 83.44 56.74
N ALA A 278 -25.61 82.29 56.99
CA ALA A 278 -25.34 81.80 58.34
C ALA A 278 -24.47 82.78 59.14
N LYS A 279 -23.39 83.30 58.54
CA LYS A 279 -22.57 84.36 59.16
C LYS A 279 -23.35 85.63 59.45
N ALA A 280 -24.24 86.04 58.53
CA ALA A 280 -25.10 87.20 58.75
C ALA A 280 -26.10 86.96 59.89
N LEU A 281 -26.65 85.75 60.01
CA LEU A 281 -27.55 85.39 61.09
C LEU A 281 -26.85 85.36 62.45
N ASP A 282 -25.64 84.81 62.51
CA ASP A 282 -24.78 84.81 63.70
C ASP A 282 -24.51 86.25 64.20
N ALA A 283 -24.17 87.16 63.28
CA ALA A 283 -24.03 88.57 63.59
C ALA A 283 -25.34 89.20 64.13
N ARG A 284 -26.50 88.85 63.56
CA ARG A 284 -27.81 89.32 64.04
C ARG A 284 -28.13 88.76 65.43
N VAL A 285 -27.82 87.49 65.71
CA VAL A 285 -28.00 86.88 67.03
C VAL A 285 -27.12 87.58 68.05
N SER A 286 -25.86 87.84 67.75
CA SER A 286 -24.95 88.59 68.63
C SER A 286 -25.49 90.00 68.96
N VAL A 287 -26.06 90.70 67.97
CA VAL A 287 -26.75 91.98 68.21
C VAL A 287 -27.96 91.80 69.13
N LEU A 288 -28.79 90.78 68.90
CA LEU A 288 -29.95 90.48 69.75
C LEU A 288 -29.53 90.14 71.19
N GLU A 289 -28.47 89.36 71.39
CA GLU A 289 -27.91 89.06 72.72
C GLU A 289 -27.47 90.34 73.43
N GLY A 290 -26.82 91.27 72.72
CA GLY A 290 -26.48 92.59 73.23
C GLY A 290 -27.72 93.43 73.59
N GLN A 291 -28.77 93.36 72.77
CA GLN A 291 -30.06 94.01 73.04
C GLN A 291 -30.73 93.42 74.28
N VAL A 292 -30.78 92.10 74.45
CA VAL A 292 -31.34 91.43 75.64
C VAL A 292 -30.55 91.80 76.89
N THR A 293 -29.22 91.82 76.81
CA THR A 293 -28.36 92.27 77.92
C THR A 293 -28.68 93.73 78.32
N THR A 294 -28.90 94.59 77.34
CA THR A 294 -29.34 95.98 77.56
C THR A 294 -30.73 96.06 78.17
N ILE A 295 -31.67 95.20 77.74
CA ILE A 295 -33.01 95.13 78.32
C ILE A 295 -32.93 94.66 79.78
N ASN A 296 -32.13 93.64 80.08
CA ASN A 296 -31.96 93.12 81.44
C ASN A 296 -31.40 94.21 82.37
N SER A 297 -30.40 94.97 81.95
CA SER A 297 -29.88 96.08 82.76
C SER A 297 -30.91 97.19 82.98
N ARG A 298 -31.74 97.49 81.98
CA ARG A 298 -32.89 98.39 82.12
C ARG A 298 -33.94 97.84 83.08
N MET A 299 -34.20 96.53 83.06
CA MET A 299 -35.16 95.86 83.94
C MET A 299 -34.67 95.89 85.39
N GLU A 300 -33.39 95.58 85.64
CA GLU A 300 -32.77 95.69 86.97
C GLU A 300 -32.85 97.13 87.51
N ASN A 301 -32.66 98.13 86.64
CA ASN A 301 -32.82 99.54 87.01
C ASN A 301 -34.29 99.88 87.32
N LEU A 302 -35.23 99.36 86.54
CA LEU A 302 -36.66 99.48 86.82
C LEU A 302 -37.04 98.82 88.15
N GLU A 303 -36.53 97.63 88.45
CA GLU A 303 -36.71 96.96 89.75
C GLU A 303 -36.21 97.83 90.91
N LYS A 304 -35.01 98.42 90.79
CA LYS A 304 -34.49 99.38 91.78
C LYS A 304 -35.41 100.59 91.95
N ARG A 305 -35.95 101.13 90.86
CA ARG A 305 -36.92 102.24 90.89
C ARG A 305 -38.26 101.84 91.52
N VAL A 306 -38.76 100.63 91.25
CA VAL A 306 -39.98 100.09 91.86
C VAL A 306 -39.78 99.91 93.37
N ALA A 307 -38.66 99.34 93.81
CA ALA A 307 -38.31 99.26 95.23
C ALA A 307 -38.24 100.66 95.89
N GLN A 308 -37.78 101.67 95.14
CA GLN A 308 -37.80 103.07 95.58
C GLN A 308 -39.22 103.63 95.73
N VAL A 309 -40.14 103.26 94.83
CA VAL A 309 -41.57 103.63 94.92
C VAL A 309 -42.21 102.93 96.13
N GLU A 310 -41.92 101.66 96.38
CA GLU A 310 -42.42 100.93 97.55
C GLU A 310 -41.96 101.59 98.86
N SER A 311 -40.68 101.97 98.97
CA SER A 311 -40.18 102.74 100.13
C SER A 311 -40.88 104.10 100.27
N THR A 312 -41.26 104.73 99.16
CA THR A 312 -42.02 105.98 99.18
C THR A 312 -43.46 105.75 99.62
N ALA A 313 -44.08 104.63 99.24
CA ALA A 313 -45.40 104.24 99.70
C ALA A 313 -45.40 103.98 101.22
N GLU A 314 -44.37 103.34 101.78
CA GLU A 314 -44.23 103.19 103.24
C GLU A 314 -44.16 104.53 103.98
N LYS A 315 -43.48 105.54 103.40
CA LYS A 315 -43.48 106.91 103.93
C LYS A 315 -44.88 107.53 103.90
N VAL A 316 -45.65 107.30 102.84
CA VAL A 316 -47.06 107.75 102.76
C VAL A 316 -47.91 107.07 103.83
N THR A 317 -47.77 105.75 104.05
CA THR A 317 -48.48 105.05 105.14
C THR A 317 -48.10 105.58 106.52
N SER A 318 -46.84 105.97 106.74
CA SER A 318 -46.43 106.65 107.97
C SER A 318 -47.05 108.05 108.10
N LEU A 319 -47.15 108.79 106.99
CA LEU A 319 -47.83 110.10 106.97
C LEU A 319 -49.33 109.95 107.24
N GLU A 320 -49.98 108.93 106.70
CA GLU A 320 -51.39 108.61 106.98
C GLU A 320 -51.62 108.31 108.46
N ARG A 321 -50.72 107.56 109.13
CA ARG A 321 -50.78 107.38 110.60
C ARG A 321 -50.61 108.69 111.36
N ASN A 322 -49.69 109.55 110.93
CA ASN A 322 -49.49 110.85 111.56
C ASN A 322 -50.73 111.75 111.38
N ILE A 323 -51.35 111.74 110.20
CA ILE A 323 -52.62 112.44 109.94
C ILE A 323 -53.74 111.87 110.82
N GLY A 324 -53.87 110.55 110.93
CA GLY A 324 -54.84 109.92 111.83
C GLY A 324 -54.66 110.34 113.30
N ALA A 325 -53.41 110.44 113.76
CA ALA A 325 -53.09 110.95 115.09
C ALA A 325 -53.44 112.44 115.26
N ILE A 326 -53.26 113.26 114.22
CA ILE A 326 -53.67 114.67 114.21
C ILE A 326 -55.19 114.79 114.24
N THR A 327 -55.92 114.00 113.44
CA THR A 327 -57.38 113.97 113.43
C THR A 327 -57.94 113.66 114.81
N ALA A 328 -57.42 112.64 115.50
CA ALA A 328 -57.84 112.31 116.87
C ALA A 328 -57.59 113.46 117.88
N ARG A 329 -56.51 114.23 117.70
CA ARG A 329 -56.23 115.43 118.51
C ARG A 329 -57.19 116.57 118.20
N VAL A 330 -57.56 116.76 116.93
CA VAL A 330 -58.54 117.78 116.51
C VAL A 330 -59.92 117.46 117.07
N THR A 331 -60.38 116.21 116.98
CA THR A 331 -61.67 115.78 117.56
C THR A 331 -61.74 116.02 119.07
N LYS A 332 -60.63 115.80 119.78
CA LYS A 332 -60.55 116.08 121.22
C LYS A 332 -60.64 117.59 121.54
N ILE A 333 -60.02 118.43 120.71
CA ILE A 333 -60.13 119.90 120.83
C ILE A 333 -61.56 120.36 120.53
N GLU A 334 -62.23 119.76 119.56
CA GLU A 334 -63.63 120.06 119.22
C GLU A 334 -64.60 119.75 120.39
N GLU A 335 -64.39 118.65 121.13
CA GLU A 335 -65.13 118.33 122.36
C GLU A 335 -64.89 119.35 123.49
N GLU A 336 -63.65 119.79 123.67
CA GLU A 336 -63.29 120.80 124.68
C GLU A 336 -63.93 122.16 124.38
N VAL A 337 -63.96 122.56 123.10
CA VAL A 337 -64.61 123.81 122.65
C VAL A 337 -66.13 123.76 122.83
N GLN A 338 -66.78 122.61 122.59
CA GLN A 338 -68.22 122.46 122.86
C GLN A 338 -68.54 122.57 124.36
N ASN A 339 -67.76 121.93 125.23
CA ASN A 339 -67.97 122.01 126.68
C ASN A 339 -67.78 123.43 127.23
N LEU A 340 -66.82 124.19 126.69
CA LEU A 340 -66.62 125.60 127.04
C LEU A 340 -67.77 126.50 126.59
N SER A 341 -68.33 126.25 125.40
CA SER A 341 -69.48 126.98 124.86
C SER A 341 -70.74 126.79 125.71
N GLN A 342 -70.97 125.56 126.19
CA GLN A 342 -72.12 125.24 127.03
C GLN A 342 -72.02 125.86 128.44
N SER A 343 -70.82 125.84 129.03
CA SER A 343 -70.53 126.47 130.32
C SER A 343 -70.71 128.01 130.28
N ASN A 344 -70.34 128.66 129.18
CA ASN A 344 -70.54 130.10 129.00
C ASN A 344 -72.02 130.51 128.89
N THR A 345 -72.88 129.60 128.40
CA THR A 345 -74.34 129.82 128.31
C THR A 345 -75.01 129.72 129.69
N GLU A 346 -74.58 128.77 130.53
CA GLU A 346 -75.08 128.62 131.91
C GLU A 346 -74.61 129.76 132.85
N LEU A 347 -73.42 130.32 132.62
CA LEU A 347 -72.91 131.50 133.35
C LEU A 347 -73.71 132.76 133.03
N SER A 348 -74.11 132.95 131.77
CA SER A 348 -74.88 134.12 131.35
C SER A 348 -76.32 134.11 131.89
N GLN A 349 -76.88 132.92 132.16
CA GLN A 349 -78.21 132.77 132.75
C GLN A 349 -78.18 132.93 134.29
N LYS A 350 -77.09 132.50 134.96
CA LYS A 350 -76.87 132.75 136.39
C LYS A 350 -76.62 134.22 136.75
N VAL A 351 -76.12 135.04 135.82
CA VAL A 351 -75.96 136.50 136.03
C VAL A 351 -77.31 137.24 135.97
N GLY A 352 -78.30 136.72 135.24
CA GLY A 352 -79.66 137.28 135.18
C GLY A 352 -80.46 137.10 136.48
N ASP A 353 -80.32 135.96 137.15
CA ASP A 353 -81.12 135.62 138.34
C ASP A 353 -80.57 136.19 139.67
N VAL A 354 -79.31 136.67 139.67
CA VAL A 354 -78.65 137.27 140.86
C VAL A 354 -78.98 138.75 141.05
N VAL A 355 -79.53 139.44 140.04
CA VAL A 355 -79.91 140.87 140.15
C VAL A 355 -81.32 141.07 140.74
N SER A 356 -82.16 140.03 140.84
CA SER A 356 -83.60 140.19 141.20
C SER A 356 -84.03 139.63 142.57
N SER A 357 -83.13 139.26 143.50
CA SER A 357 -83.58 138.49 144.69
C SER A 357 -82.89 138.63 146.06
N LYS A 358 -82.23 139.76 146.44
CA LYS A 358 -81.96 140.06 147.88
C LYS A 358 -81.95 141.57 148.23
N PRO A 359 -82.34 141.96 149.46
CA PRO A 359 -83.02 143.23 149.78
C PRO A 359 -82.07 144.37 150.21
N TRP A 360 -81.14 144.75 149.34
CA TRP A 360 -80.15 145.81 149.60
C TRP A 360 -79.91 146.77 148.41
N MET A 361 -80.83 146.86 147.44
CA MET A 361 -80.87 148.00 146.51
C MET A 361 -82.17 148.83 146.59
N GLU A 362 -82.98 148.60 147.63
CA GLU A 362 -83.84 149.65 148.19
C GLU A 362 -83.01 150.58 149.11
N ASP A 363 -81.91 150.07 149.68
CA ASP A 363 -80.86 150.82 150.38
C ASP A 363 -79.83 151.53 149.48
N VAL A 364 -80.10 151.68 148.17
CA VAL A 364 -79.38 152.65 147.30
C VAL A 364 -80.30 153.82 146.89
N ASN A 365 -81.61 153.73 147.18
CA ASN A 365 -82.58 154.82 147.05
C ASN A 365 -83.15 155.34 148.39
N SER A 366 -82.87 154.70 149.54
CA SER A 366 -83.12 155.25 150.89
C SER A 366 -81.85 155.58 151.70
N VAL A 367 -80.66 155.16 151.24
CA VAL A 367 -79.35 155.65 151.71
C VAL A 367 -78.91 156.79 150.81
N SER A 368 -79.51 157.97 150.90
CA SER A 368 -79.28 158.81 152.07
C SER A 368 -78.95 160.18 151.46
N ALA A 369 -79.85 161.15 151.28
CA ALA A 369 -81.12 161.47 151.94
C ALA A 369 -81.01 161.60 153.49
N THR A 370 -80.31 160.70 154.17
CA THR A 370 -79.63 160.92 155.46
C THR A 370 -78.35 161.77 155.31
N LEU A 371 -77.83 161.99 154.09
CA LEU A 371 -76.78 162.99 153.77
C LEU A 371 -77.36 164.41 153.56
N SER A 372 -78.69 164.61 153.66
CA SER A 372 -79.31 165.94 153.73
C SER A 372 -79.68 166.41 155.16
N LYS A 373 -79.28 165.69 156.22
CA LYS A 373 -79.37 166.27 157.59
C LYS A 373 -78.21 165.92 158.53
N LYS A 374 -77.38 164.90 158.24
CA LYS A 374 -76.13 164.63 158.98
C LYS A 374 -74.85 165.31 158.45
N ILE A 375 -74.91 166.16 157.41
CA ILE A 375 -73.98 167.29 157.18
C ILE A 375 -74.78 168.57 156.83
N SER A 376 -75.87 168.81 157.55
CA SER A 376 -76.34 170.18 157.84
C SER A 376 -76.67 170.36 159.32
N ASP A 377 -76.57 169.29 160.14
CA ASP A 377 -76.24 169.39 161.58
C ASP A 377 -74.77 169.02 161.88
N VAL A 378 -73.93 168.99 160.84
CA VAL A 378 -72.59 169.63 160.83
C VAL A 378 -72.71 171.15 160.62
N GLN A 379 -73.94 171.67 160.61
CA GLN A 379 -74.23 173.05 161.01
C GLN A 379 -75.48 173.12 161.89
N THR A 380 -75.50 172.46 163.07
CA THR A 380 -75.84 173.16 164.32
C THR A 380 -75.94 172.32 165.61
N MET A 381 -74.94 171.47 165.90
CA MET A 381 -74.45 171.15 167.25
C MET A 381 -72.94 170.88 167.13
N ALA A 382 -72.15 171.80 166.55
CA ALA A 382 -72.13 173.25 166.77
C ALA A 382 -73.06 174.12 165.91
N LEU A 383 -74.15 174.79 166.35
CA LEU A 383 -74.74 175.07 167.65
C LEU A 383 -76.26 175.40 167.53
N ALA A 384 -77.20 174.60 168.05
CA ALA A 384 -78.56 175.04 168.40
C ALA A 384 -79.39 173.88 169.03
N GLY A 385 -79.60 173.81 170.34
CA GLY A 385 -79.29 174.87 171.30
C GLY A 385 -80.02 176.19 171.02
N VAL A 386 -81.01 176.21 170.09
CA VAL A 386 -82.31 176.93 170.14
C VAL A 386 -82.87 177.30 168.75
N ALA A 387 -84.21 177.30 168.72
CA ALA A 387 -85.21 177.79 167.78
C ALA A 387 -84.99 179.14 167.03
N ILE A 388 -85.80 179.31 165.95
CA ILE A 388 -86.24 180.52 165.19
C ILE A 388 -85.66 180.70 163.76
N GLY A 389 -86.55 180.85 162.75
CA GLY A 389 -86.31 181.62 161.49
C GLY A 389 -86.32 180.78 160.18
N ILE A 390 -87.07 180.97 159.08
CA ILE A 390 -87.63 182.11 158.29
C ILE A 390 -86.79 182.45 157.01
N LEU A 391 -87.46 182.53 155.83
CA LEU A 391 -87.20 183.28 154.56
C LEU A 391 -85.85 183.20 153.78
N GLY A 392 -85.96 183.02 152.44
CA GLY A 392 -85.44 184.00 151.44
C GLY A 392 -84.34 183.61 150.43
N VAL A 393 -84.60 183.89 149.12
CA VAL A 393 -83.83 184.83 148.24
C VAL A 393 -82.59 184.37 147.38
N ILE A 394 -82.76 184.39 146.02
CA ILE A 394 -82.01 185.15 144.94
C ILE A 394 -80.61 184.73 144.34
N ILE A 395 -80.54 184.71 142.97
CA ILE A 395 -79.50 185.07 141.93
C ILE A 395 -78.15 184.29 141.72
N GLY A 396 -77.79 184.00 140.44
CA GLY A 396 -76.51 184.48 139.83
C GLY A 396 -75.52 183.54 139.06
N PHE A 397 -75.30 183.84 137.75
CA PHE A 397 -74.01 184.07 137.01
C PHE A 397 -72.88 182.99 136.77
N VAL A 398 -72.55 182.77 135.47
CA VAL A 398 -71.21 182.85 134.76
C VAL A 398 -70.06 181.79 134.76
N MET A 399 -69.53 181.56 133.53
CA MET A 399 -68.18 181.22 132.98
C MET A 399 -67.32 179.97 133.32
N SER A 400 -66.78 179.37 132.21
CA SER A 400 -65.38 178.97 131.90
C SER A 400 -64.69 177.75 132.58
N GLY A 401 -63.96 176.96 131.77
CA GLY A 401 -62.63 176.42 132.17
C GLY A 401 -62.26 174.96 131.87
N SER A 402 -61.65 174.72 130.69
CA SER A 402 -60.34 174.06 130.39
C SER A 402 -59.63 173.00 131.29
N THR A 403 -58.75 172.23 130.59
CA THR A 403 -57.50 171.50 131.00
C THR A 403 -57.65 170.11 131.64
N SER A 404 -56.76 169.10 131.52
CA SER A 404 -55.47 168.82 130.82
C SER A 404 -54.97 167.41 131.19
N GLY A 405 -54.06 166.83 130.38
CA GLY A 405 -52.93 165.95 130.81
C GLY A 405 -53.25 164.50 131.21
N GLY A 406 -52.39 163.49 131.04
CA GLY A 406 -50.99 163.38 130.60
C GLY A 406 -50.46 162.01 131.05
N GLY A 407 -49.46 161.46 130.35
CA GLY A 407 -48.74 160.22 130.71
C GLY A 407 -48.29 159.43 129.50
#